data_AF-W0R940-F1
#
_entry.id   AF-W0R940-F1
#
_cell.length_a   1.000
_cell.length_b   1.000
_cell.length_c   1.000
_cell.angle_alpha   90.00
_cell.angle_beta   90.00
_cell.angle_gamma   90.00
#
_symmetry.space_group_name_H-M   'P 1'
#
loop_
_entity.id
_entity.type
_entity.pdbx_description
1 polymer ?
#
loop_
_entity_poly.entity_id
_entity_poly.type
_entity_poly.pdbx_seq_one_letter_code
_entity_poly.pdbx_strand_id
1 'polypeptide(L)'
;MYATCLFCDTPFGGNDVLESMPVGRRVAFDADKGRLWVVCRSCERWNLTPLDERWEAIEDAERMFRSTRVRVSTDNIGLAKLSEGLELVRIGAPLRPEFAAWRYGDQFGRRRRRAIAAGAWARSRWWPRRRWRCRRWRRR
;
A
#
# COMPACT_ATOMS: atom_id res chain seq x y z
N MET A 1 22.88 3.37 -0.36
CA MET A 1 21.42 3.10 -0.45
C MET A 1 20.80 3.55 -1.79
N TYR A 2 19.83 2.82 -2.36
CA TYR A 2 19.08 3.25 -3.55
C TYR A 2 17.83 4.06 -3.16
N ALA A 3 17.56 5.18 -3.83
CA ALA A 3 16.42 6.05 -3.52
C ALA A 3 15.17 5.81 -4.40
N THR A 4 15.29 4.97 -5.43
CA THR A 4 14.26 4.70 -6.44
C THR A 4 13.98 3.20 -6.54
N CYS A 5 12.77 2.87 -6.98
CA CYS A 5 12.36 1.49 -7.18
C CYS A 5 13.06 0.85 -8.38
N LEU A 6 13.66 -0.33 -8.17
CA LEU A 6 14.37 -1.10 -9.21
C LEU A 6 13.45 -1.63 -10.33
N PHE A 7 12.14 -1.47 -10.21
CA PHE A 7 11.15 -2.00 -11.15
C PHE A 7 10.38 -0.93 -11.93
N CYS A 8 10.24 0.28 -11.39
CA CYS A 8 9.45 1.34 -12.02
C CYS A 8 10.08 2.73 -11.86
N ASP A 9 11.32 2.79 -11.35
CA ASP A 9 12.14 3.99 -11.13
C ASP A 9 11.49 5.08 -10.28
N THR A 10 10.34 4.80 -9.68
CA THR A 10 9.63 5.74 -8.82
C THR A 10 10.43 5.96 -7.53
N PRO A 11 10.64 7.22 -7.10
CA PRO A 11 11.27 7.51 -5.82
C PRO A 11 10.50 6.91 -4.65
N PHE A 12 11.21 6.34 -3.68
CA PHE A 12 10.59 5.77 -2.48
C PHE A 12 10.09 6.83 -1.47
N GLY A 13 10.58 8.06 -1.61
CA GLY A 13 10.43 9.13 -0.63
C GLY A 13 11.36 8.95 0.57
N GLY A 14 11.58 10.01 1.33
CA GLY A 14 12.37 9.97 2.57
C GLY A 14 11.52 9.69 3.80
N ASN A 15 12.13 9.17 4.87
CA ASN A 15 11.55 9.11 6.21
C ASN A 15 12.61 9.56 7.23
N ASP A 16 12.17 10.21 8.30
CA ASP A 16 13.06 10.71 9.36
C ASP A 16 12.97 9.84 10.63
N VAL A 17 12.38 8.65 10.51
CA VAL A 17 12.08 7.78 11.67
C VAL A 17 13.10 6.67 11.82
N LEU A 18 13.56 6.10 10.71
CA LEU A 18 14.64 5.13 10.69
C LEU A 18 15.91 5.90 10.34
N GLU A 19 16.67 6.34 11.35
CA GLU A 19 17.88 7.16 11.17
C GLU A 19 18.92 6.46 10.28
N SER A 20 19.10 5.16 10.50
CA SER A 20 19.96 4.27 9.74
C SER A 20 19.45 3.94 8.33
N MET A 21 18.17 4.22 8.04
CA MET A 21 17.57 4.03 6.71
C MET A 21 16.55 5.15 6.40
N PRO A 22 17.01 6.34 5.94
CA PRO A 22 16.14 7.48 5.69
C PRO A 22 15.32 7.37 4.40
N VAL A 23 15.23 6.17 3.79
CA VAL A 23 14.57 5.94 2.51
C VAL A 23 13.37 5.01 2.67
N GLY A 24 12.25 5.42 2.06
CA GLY A 24 11.02 4.64 1.98
C GLY A 24 9.99 5.01 3.03
N ARG A 25 8.74 5.11 2.59
CA ARG A 25 7.57 5.32 3.46
C ARG A 25 6.83 4.04 3.83
N ARG A 26 7.21 2.90 3.24
CA ARG A 26 6.71 1.57 3.57
C ARG A 26 7.88 0.60 3.59
N VAL A 27 8.17 0.08 4.77
CA VAL A 27 9.33 -0.76 5.02
C VAL A 27 8.85 -2.10 5.56
N ALA A 28 9.38 -3.19 5.01
CA ALA A 28 9.16 -4.52 5.51
C ALA A 28 10.45 -5.09 6.08
N PHE A 29 10.40 -5.80 7.20
CA PHE A 29 11.58 -6.37 7.82
C PHE A 29 11.29 -7.73 8.45
N ASP A 30 12.32 -8.58 8.47
CA ASP A 30 12.35 -9.91 9.07
C ASP A 30 13.55 -9.92 10.03
N ALA A 31 13.26 -9.78 11.32
CA ALA A 31 14.28 -9.67 12.36
C ALA A 31 15.06 -10.98 12.53
N ASP A 32 14.39 -12.12 12.39
CA ASP A 32 15.00 -13.44 12.57
C ASP A 32 15.99 -13.78 11.46
N LYS A 33 15.72 -13.32 10.23
CA LYS A 33 16.55 -13.61 9.05
C LYS A 33 17.39 -12.43 8.58
N GLY A 34 17.36 -11.30 9.28
CA GLY A 34 18.17 -10.12 8.96
C GLY A 34 17.85 -9.51 7.59
N ARG A 35 16.58 -9.53 7.18
CA ARG A 35 16.17 -9.02 5.86
C ARG A 35 15.31 -7.77 5.99
N LEU A 36 15.60 -6.82 5.11
CA LEU A 36 14.96 -5.52 5.06
C LEU A 36 14.58 -5.22 3.62
N TRP A 37 13.35 -4.77 3.42
CA TRP A 37 12.82 -4.40 2.10
C TRP A 37 12.15 -3.04 2.17
N VAL A 38 12.30 -2.27 1.09
CA VAL A 38 11.46 -1.11 0.83
C VAL A 38 10.36 -1.50 -0.16
N VAL A 39 9.11 -1.30 0.24
CA VAL A 39 7.93 -1.60 -0.59
C VAL A 39 7.54 -0.34 -1.36
N CYS A 40 7.60 -0.39 -2.68
CA CYS A 40 7.23 0.76 -3.51
C CYS A 40 5.74 1.08 -3.38
N ARG A 41 5.35 2.33 -3.11
CA ARG A 41 3.93 2.72 -3.04
C ARG A 41 3.24 2.82 -4.41
N SER A 42 4.02 2.89 -5.48
CA SER A 42 3.53 2.99 -6.87
C SER A 42 3.23 1.60 -7.45
N CYS A 43 4.22 0.71 -7.49
CA CYS A 43 4.11 -0.61 -8.11
C CYS A 43 3.98 -1.77 -7.10
N GLU A 44 4.15 -1.50 -5.80
CA GLU A 44 4.01 -2.48 -4.69
C GLU A 44 4.97 -3.64 -4.69
N ARG A 45 6.03 -3.53 -5.49
CA ARG A 45 7.13 -4.48 -5.46
C ARG A 45 8.07 -4.19 -4.30
N TRP A 46 8.66 -5.27 -3.82
CA TRP A 46 9.57 -5.31 -2.69
C TRP A 46 11.00 -5.21 -3.22
N ASN A 47 11.74 -4.21 -2.76
CA ASN A 47 13.12 -3.97 -3.15
C ASN A 47 13.99 -4.33 -1.96
N LEU A 48 14.85 -5.33 -2.11
CA LEU A 48 15.74 -5.78 -1.04
C LEU A 48 16.80 -4.71 -0.78
N THR A 49 16.89 -4.20 0.45
CA THR A 49 17.88 -3.19 0.83
C THR A 49 19.29 -3.81 0.89
N PRO A 50 20.37 -3.14 0.47
CA PRO A 50 21.76 -3.63 0.60
C PRO A 50 22.15 -4.04 2.03
N LEU A 51 23.19 -4.87 2.18
CA LEU A 51 23.57 -5.55 3.43
C LEU A 51 24.18 -4.63 4.51
N ASP A 52 24.89 -3.59 4.11
CA ASP A 52 25.80 -2.84 5.01
C ASP A 52 25.06 -2.04 6.10
N GLU A 53 23.79 -1.68 5.89
CA GLU A 53 22.98 -0.81 6.76
C GLU A 53 21.80 -1.56 7.44
N ARG A 54 21.74 -2.90 7.34
CA ARG A 54 20.52 -3.66 7.72
C ARG A 54 20.29 -3.80 9.22
N TRP A 55 21.33 -4.04 10.00
CA TRP A 55 21.16 -4.44 11.41
C TRP A 55 20.56 -3.32 12.26
N GLU A 56 21.16 -2.12 12.20
CA GLU A 56 20.66 -0.94 12.91
C GLU A 56 19.25 -0.57 12.46
N ALA A 57 18.98 -0.60 11.15
CA ALA A 57 17.65 -0.29 10.60
C ALA A 57 16.59 -1.31 11.01
N ILE A 58 16.95 -2.58 11.16
CA ILE A 58 16.04 -3.62 11.65
C ILE A 58 15.77 -3.43 13.14
N GLU A 59 16.78 -3.12 13.95
CA GLU A 59 16.61 -2.85 15.37
C GLU A 59 15.76 -1.60 15.63
N ASP A 60 15.99 -0.53 14.85
CA ASP A 60 15.17 0.68 14.87
C ASP A 60 13.72 0.38 14.50
N ALA A 61 13.51 -0.37 13.42
CA ALA A 61 12.18 -0.77 12.97
C ALA A 61 11.48 -1.65 14.01
N GLU A 62 12.17 -2.59 14.65
CA GLU A 62 11.61 -3.44 15.70
C GLU A 62 11.25 -2.62 16.95
N ARG A 63 12.12 -1.67 17.35
CA ARG A 63 11.85 -0.77 18.48
C ARG A 63 10.61 0.08 18.24
N MET A 64 10.50 0.68 17.05
CA MET A 64 9.34 1.47 16.64
C MET A 64 8.07 0.63 16.49
N PHE A 65 8.19 -0.59 15.98
CA PHE A 65 7.07 -1.51 15.86
C PHE A 65 6.51 -1.91 17.24
N ARG A 66 7.37 -2.10 18.24
CA ARG A 66 6.97 -2.42 19.62
C ARG A 66 6.35 -1.24 20.36
N SER A 67 6.85 -0.02 20.13
CA SER A 67 6.32 1.19 20.76
C SER A 67 5.00 1.66 20.14
N THR A 68 4.72 1.27 18.89
CA THR A 68 3.50 1.68 18.19
C THR A 68 2.26 1.00 18.78
N ARG A 69 1.34 1.82 19.29
CA ARG A 69 0.04 1.36 19.83
C ARG A 69 -0.93 0.89 18.73
N VAL A 70 -0.89 1.50 17.55
CA VAL A 70 -1.76 1.14 16.42
C VAL A 70 -1.05 0.12 15.54
N ARG A 71 -1.16 -1.14 15.95
CA ARG A 71 -0.56 -2.27 15.25
C ARG A 71 -1.55 -3.41 15.10
N VAL A 72 -1.38 -4.16 14.04
CA VAL A 72 -2.15 -5.36 13.74
C VAL A 72 -1.19 -6.51 13.63
N SER A 73 -1.43 -7.62 14.33
CA SER A 73 -0.58 -8.80 14.23
C SER A 73 -1.39 -10.04 13.89
N THR A 74 -0.95 -10.73 12.85
CA THR A 74 -1.37 -12.09 12.46
C THR A 74 -0.19 -13.03 12.62
N ASP A 75 -0.43 -14.34 12.62
CA ASP A 75 0.54 -15.41 12.88
C ASP A 75 1.95 -15.25 12.29
N ASN A 76 2.10 -14.61 11.13
CA ASN A 76 3.43 -14.41 10.53
C ASN A 76 3.69 -12.98 10.03
N ILE A 77 2.71 -12.07 10.21
CA ILE A 77 2.79 -10.71 9.68
C ILE A 77 2.20 -9.73 10.68
N GLY A 78 3.02 -8.78 11.10
CA GLY A 78 2.65 -7.60 11.88
C GLY A 78 2.67 -6.35 11.00
N LEU A 79 1.69 -5.47 11.17
CA LEU A 79 1.71 -4.12 10.64
C LEU A 79 1.68 -3.09 11.75
N ALA A 80 2.44 -2.02 11.56
CA ALA A 80 2.33 -0.81 12.36
C ALA A 80 2.27 0.39 11.42
N LYS A 81 1.40 1.34 11.73
CA LYS A 81 1.41 2.66 11.08
C LYS A 81 1.81 3.69 12.12
N LEU A 82 2.92 4.36 11.87
CA LEU A 82 3.45 5.38 12.75
C LEU A 82 2.77 6.73 12.50
N SER A 83 2.83 7.61 13.49
CA SER A 83 2.28 8.97 13.44
C SER A 83 2.88 9.80 12.30
N GLU A 84 4.16 9.57 12.01
CA GLU A 84 4.97 10.27 11.00
C GLU A 84 4.68 9.77 9.57
N GLY A 85 3.73 8.84 9.42
CA GLY A 85 3.28 8.31 8.13
C GLY A 85 4.17 7.20 7.55
N LEU A 86 5.10 6.66 8.33
CA LEU A 86 5.85 5.44 8.00
C LEU A 86 4.98 4.20 8.26
N GLU A 87 4.92 3.31 7.28
CA GLU A 87 4.25 2.02 7.39
C GLU A 87 5.31 0.92 7.58
N LEU A 88 5.25 0.19 8.70
CA LEU A 88 6.14 -0.92 9.01
C LEU A 88 5.41 -2.27 8.84
N VAL A 89 6.04 -3.18 8.11
CA VAL A 89 5.59 -4.57 7.92
C VAL A 89 6.61 -5.50 8.57
N ARG A 90 6.29 -6.01 9.76
CA ARG A 90 7.11 -7.01 10.45
C ARG A 90 6.76 -8.41 9.96
N ILE A 91 7.75 -9.19 9.57
CA ILE A 91 7.63 -10.58 9.11
C ILE A 91 8.22 -11.50 10.18
N GLY A 92 7.53 -12.60 10.47
CA GLY A 92 7.92 -13.57 11.50
C GLY A 92 6.84 -13.75 12.56
N ALA A 93 7.14 -14.51 13.60
CA ALA A 93 6.18 -14.88 14.65
C ALA A 93 5.52 -13.64 15.29
N PRO A 94 4.21 -13.65 15.58
CA PRO A 94 3.45 -12.46 15.92
C PRO A 94 3.73 -11.98 17.34
N LEU A 95 3.60 -10.68 17.56
CA LEU A 95 3.59 -10.10 18.91
C LEU A 95 2.15 -10.04 19.43
N ARG A 96 1.57 -11.20 19.78
CA ARG A 96 0.17 -11.44 20.22
C ARG A 96 -0.92 -10.90 19.26
N PRO A 97 -1.98 -11.68 18.97
CA PRO A 97 -2.90 -11.35 17.90
C PRO A 97 -3.83 -10.17 18.27
N GLU A 98 -3.78 -9.09 17.50
CA GLU A 98 -4.74 -7.99 17.53
C GLU A 98 -5.10 -7.56 16.08
N PHE A 99 -6.39 -7.73 15.72
CA PHE A 99 -7.19 -7.17 14.62
C PHE A 99 -6.74 -7.17 13.12
N ALA A 100 -7.21 -8.13 12.30
CA ALA A 100 -6.74 -8.35 10.91
C ALA A 100 -7.57 -7.70 9.76
N ALA A 101 -7.44 -6.39 9.49
CA ALA A 101 -8.24 -5.71 8.44
C ALA A 101 -7.48 -5.22 7.17
N TRP A 102 -6.16 -5.40 7.05
CA TRP A 102 -5.38 -4.66 6.04
C TRP A 102 -4.95 -5.46 4.80
N ARG A 103 -5.05 -6.81 4.79
CA ARG A 103 -4.52 -7.71 3.73
C ARG A 103 -4.90 -7.33 2.30
N TYR A 104 -5.91 -6.47 2.12
CA TYR A 104 -6.35 -5.98 0.81
C TYR A 104 -6.70 -4.49 0.76
N GLY A 105 -6.39 -3.70 1.79
CA GLY A 105 -6.96 -2.35 1.98
C GLY A 105 -6.59 -1.36 0.87
N ASP A 106 -5.33 -1.35 0.44
CA ASP A 106 -4.81 -0.46 -0.60
C ASP A 106 -5.15 -0.95 -2.03
N GLN A 107 -5.10 -2.26 -2.24
CA GLN A 107 -5.50 -2.89 -3.50
C GLN A 107 -6.99 -2.73 -3.82
N PHE A 108 -7.88 -2.93 -2.83
CA PHE A 108 -9.29 -2.60 -2.99
C PHE A 108 -9.52 -1.11 -3.12
N GLY A 109 -8.78 -0.25 -2.41
CA GLY A 109 -8.90 1.20 -2.55
C GLY A 109 -8.61 1.68 -3.98
N ARG A 110 -7.60 1.11 -4.66
CA ARG A 110 -7.31 1.41 -6.07
C ARG A 110 -8.32 0.78 -7.03
N ARG A 111 -8.74 -0.49 -6.81
CA ARG A 111 -9.77 -1.15 -7.64
C ARG A 111 -11.14 -0.47 -7.52
N ARG A 112 -11.55 -0.09 -6.31
CA ARG A 112 -12.79 0.65 -6.03
C ARG A 112 -12.78 2.03 -6.67
N ARG A 113 -11.68 2.77 -6.58
CA ARG A 113 -11.53 4.06 -7.28
C ARG A 113 -11.66 3.90 -8.80
N ARG A 114 -11.01 2.88 -9.38
CA ARG A 114 -11.15 2.55 -10.81
C ARG A 114 -12.57 2.13 -11.19
N ALA A 115 -13.24 1.32 -10.38
CA ALA A 115 -14.62 0.88 -10.59
C ALA A 115 -15.62 2.04 -10.48
N ILE A 116 -15.44 2.94 -9.49
CA ILE A 116 -16.25 4.16 -9.34
C ILE A 116 -16.02 5.10 -10.53
N ALA A 117 -14.77 5.30 -10.95
CA ALA A 117 -14.46 6.09 -12.14
C ALA A 117 -15.13 5.50 -13.39
N ALA A 118 -14.98 4.20 -13.66
CA ALA A 118 -15.63 3.52 -14.78
C ALA A 118 -17.17 3.59 -14.71
N GLY A 119 -17.75 3.45 -13.52
CA GLY A 119 -19.20 3.61 -13.30
C GLY A 119 -19.70 5.05 -13.47
N ALA A 120 -18.84 6.07 -13.28
CA ALA A 120 -19.16 7.46 -13.58
C ALA A 120 -19.20 7.72 -15.10
N TRP A 121 -18.33 7.07 -15.89
CA TRP A 121 -18.37 7.11 -17.37
C TRP A 121 -19.60 6.39 -17.96
N ALA A 122 -20.12 5.35 -17.30
CA ALA A 122 -21.32 4.66 -17.76
C ALA A 122 -22.60 5.52 -17.61
N ARG A 123 -22.63 6.48 -16.68
CA ARG A 123 -23.77 7.40 -16.48
C ARG A 123 -23.79 8.60 -17.42
N SER A 124 -22.68 8.96 -18.06
CA SER A 124 -22.61 10.12 -18.96
C SER A 124 -22.87 9.78 -20.44
N ARG A 125 -23.00 8.50 -20.81
CA ARG A 125 -23.15 8.06 -22.21
C ARG A 125 -24.53 7.55 -22.63
N TRP A 126 -25.52 7.55 -21.74
CA TRP A 126 -26.91 7.17 -22.06
C TRP A 126 -27.89 8.33 -21.84
N TRP A 127 -27.84 9.30 -22.75
CA TRP A 127 -29.02 10.12 -23.05
C TRP A 127 -29.24 10.16 -24.57
N PRO A 128 -29.93 9.17 -25.17
CA PRO A 128 -30.38 9.35 -26.52
C PRO A 128 -31.61 10.27 -26.50
N ARG A 129 -31.42 11.55 -26.83
CA ARG A 129 -32.48 12.43 -27.33
C ARG A 129 -33.04 11.83 -28.63
N ARG A 130 -33.89 10.81 -28.55
CA ARG A 130 -34.69 10.34 -29.69
C ARG A 130 -36.04 11.04 -29.64
N ARG A 131 -36.14 12.17 -30.35
CA ARG A 131 -37.41 12.77 -30.78
C ARG A 131 -38.14 11.71 -31.63
N TRP A 132 -39.16 11.10 -31.07
CA TRP A 132 -40.11 10.28 -31.83
C TRP A 132 -41.00 11.21 -32.64
N ARG A 133 -40.72 11.33 -33.95
CA ARG A 133 -41.71 11.84 -34.92
C ARG A 133 -42.81 10.78 -35.02
N CYS A 134 -43.97 11.07 -34.45
CA CYS A 134 -45.22 10.38 -34.76
C CYS A 134 -45.49 10.47 -36.26
N ARG A 135 -45.31 9.37 -37.01
CA ARG A 135 -46.00 9.19 -38.29
C ARG A 135 -47.18 8.25 -38.05
N ARG A 136 -48.35 8.89 -37.94
CA ARG A 136 -49.69 8.32 -38.14
C ARG A 136 -49.67 7.39 -39.36
N TRP A 137 -49.91 6.10 -39.13
CA TRP A 137 -50.45 5.24 -40.17
C TRP A 137 -51.95 5.15 -39.98
N ARG A 138 -52.67 5.76 -40.93
CA ARG A 138 -54.12 5.68 -41.07
C ARG A 138 -54.48 4.29 -41.59
N ARG A 139 -55.54 3.74 -41.00
CA ARG A 139 -56.37 2.65 -41.51
C ARG A 139 -56.63 2.76 -43.02
N ARG A 140 -56.54 1.64 -43.72
CA ARG A 140 -57.59 1.14 -44.60
C ARG A 140 -57.47 -0.37 -44.71
#